data_AF-A0A4Q6AZX9-F1
#
_entry.id   AF-A0A4Q6AZX9-F1
#
_cell.length_a   1.000
_cell.length_b   1.000
_cell.length_c   1.000
_cell.angle_alpha   90.00
_cell.angle_beta   90.00
_cell.angle_gamma   90.00
#
_symmetry.space_group_name_H-M   'P 1'
#
loop_
_entity.id
_entity.type
_entity.pdbx_description
1 polymer ?
#
loop_
_entity_poly.entity_id
_entity_poly.type
_entity_poly.pdbx_seq_one_letter_code
_entity_poly.pdbx_strand_id
1 'polypeptide(L)'
;MIQLIRRPDQYTPSGNPVIFQVESNNPDLAHFKVKVSDTATGALLNQLAIHPTPNYQSGSYVDLSKILDNTVRYELNTDSFSLVTPITRTVRGYDVSVEEILVQNGVLVTGATLNDSGYVFSANLGRITAHNFQQVAYVINQSSIARFLTLKPNYSKVNDVSSEYLYLIHDGSFSNLFVRVRTFNASGVVESIQEELDLSFQAHRLNVSPKSLTDSSSLDFSGVSYYVVDLVDHMGVARSEERVYLYEPLPCNLEVINVLFVNSLGGLDSYQFAAPQDSINVTRTMMKKNTFGLNEDGVYTDMYQNVYNASDVVLNSTVVTSTKMYSRALSDEEARWLAELYISRQVFIELPDGALVPAILKDTSYQIQRARYMSGQLNTISIDLTLSDGILPAGVTAYSSRRSSIEFIDSQMNALVLNIPGYGINPQTGRHYSSNYSQNYR
;
A
#
# COMPACT_ATOMS: atom_id res chain seq x y z
N MET A 1 -46.68 -10.74 -5.64
CA MET A 1 -45.61 -11.48 -4.97
C MET A 1 -44.33 -11.09 -5.68
N ILE A 2 -43.47 -10.41 -4.94
CA ILE A 2 -42.14 -10.06 -5.38
C ILE A 2 -41.22 -11.28 -5.28
N GLN A 3 -40.37 -11.48 -6.27
CA GLN A 3 -39.39 -12.56 -6.35
C GLN A 3 -38.02 -12.00 -6.75
N LEU A 4 -36.98 -12.60 -6.19
CA LEU A 4 -35.60 -12.30 -6.54
C LEU A 4 -35.13 -13.29 -7.62
N ILE A 5 -34.87 -12.77 -8.81
CA ILE A 5 -34.48 -13.55 -9.99
C ILE A 5 -32.97 -13.74 -10.04
N ARG A 6 -32.23 -12.69 -9.69
CA ARG A 6 -30.77 -12.70 -9.63
C ARG A 6 -30.31 -11.88 -8.45
N ARG A 7 -29.26 -12.37 -7.80
CA ARG A 7 -28.55 -11.67 -6.72
C ARG A 7 -27.04 -11.85 -6.88
N PRO A 8 -26.23 -10.97 -6.29
CA PRO A 8 -24.80 -11.17 -6.16
C PRO A 8 -24.47 -12.37 -5.28
N ASP A 9 -23.21 -12.79 -5.31
CA ASP A 9 -22.65 -13.73 -4.31
C ASP A 9 -22.65 -13.07 -2.92
N GLN A 10 -22.63 -13.89 -1.86
CA GLN A 10 -22.63 -13.43 -0.48
C GLN A 10 -21.47 -12.46 -0.19
N TYR A 11 -20.31 -12.67 -0.81
CA TYR A 11 -19.17 -11.76 -0.78
C TYR A 11 -18.81 -11.35 -2.21
N THR A 12 -18.96 -10.05 -2.51
CA THR A 12 -18.76 -9.53 -3.88
C THR A 12 -17.78 -8.36 -3.89
N PRO A 13 -16.83 -8.29 -4.85
CA PRO A 13 -15.99 -7.11 -5.06
C PRO A 13 -16.82 -5.85 -5.33
N SER A 14 -16.61 -4.77 -4.58
CA SER A 14 -17.39 -3.53 -4.69
C SER A 14 -17.20 -2.78 -6.01
N GLY A 15 -16.01 -2.90 -6.62
CA GLY A 15 -15.69 -2.30 -7.92
C GLY A 15 -16.29 -3.05 -9.11
N ASN A 16 -16.93 -4.20 -8.88
CA ASN A 16 -17.62 -4.99 -9.90
C ASN A 16 -19.15 -4.90 -9.75
N PRO A 17 -19.94 -5.25 -10.78
CA PRO A 17 -21.40 -5.09 -10.71
C PRO A 17 -22.04 -5.90 -9.58
N VAL A 18 -22.81 -5.21 -8.72
CA VAL A 18 -23.57 -5.81 -7.60
C VAL A 18 -25.05 -5.74 -7.97
N ILE A 19 -25.51 -6.71 -8.77
CA ILE A 19 -26.81 -6.63 -9.45
C ILE A 19 -27.86 -7.46 -8.72
N PHE A 20 -28.94 -6.80 -8.33
CA PHE A 20 -30.19 -7.43 -7.91
C PHE A 20 -31.20 -7.32 -9.05
N GLN A 21 -31.81 -8.43 -9.44
CA GLN A 21 -32.90 -8.48 -10.40
C GLN A 21 -34.14 -9.00 -9.70
N VAL A 22 -35.21 -8.21 -9.77
CA VAL A 22 -36.48 -8.51 -9.10
C VAL A 22 -37.60 -8.58 -10.11
N GLU A 23 -38.62 -9.36 -9.77
CA GLU A 23 -39.86 -9.51 -10.54
C GLU A 23 -41.05 -9.45 -9.59
N SER A 24 -42.17 -8.92 -10.08
CA SER A 24 -43.46 -9.00 -9.43
C SER A 24 -44.50 -9.54 -10.40
N ASN A 25 -45.37 -10.41 -9.90
CA ASN A 25 -46.55 -10.85 -10.63
C ASN A 25 -47.79 -9.96 -10.39
N ASN A 26 -47.63 -8.80 -9.74
CA ASN A 26 -48.74 -7.89 -9.48
C ASN A 26 -48.99 -6.99 -10.71
N PRO A 27 -50.19 -7.03 -11.32
CA PRO A 27 -50.50 -6.23 -12.51
C PRO A 27 -50.54 -4.72 -12.22
N ASP A 28 -50.73 -4.32 -10.97
CA ASP A 28 -50.81 -2.91 -10.55
C ASP A 28 -49.43 -2.32 -10.19
N LEU A 29 -48.34 -2.99 -10.55
CA LEU A 29 -46.98 -2.53 -10.25
C LEU A 29 -46.67 -1.18 -10.92
N ALA A 30 -46.34 -0.17 -10.11
CA ALA A 30 -45.83 1.11 -10.59
C ALA A 30 -44.30 1.08 -10.71
N HIS A 31 -43.63 0.71 -9.62
CA HIS A 31 -42.17 0.62 -9.51
C HIS A 31 -41.78 -0.17 -8.26
N PHE A 32 -40.50 -0.48 -8.14
CA PHE A 32 -39.92 -1.00 -6.90
C PHE A 32 -39.16 0.12 -6.19
N LYS A 33 -39.29 0.17 -4.87
CA LYS A 33 -38.50 1.03 -4.00
C LYS A 33 -37.42 0.18 -3.33
N VAL A 34 -36.17 0.46 -3.66
CA VAL A 34 -35.00 -0.25 -3.11
C VAL A 34 -34.37 0.60 -2.03
N LYS A 35 -34.23 0.05 -0.83
CA LYS A 35 -33.48 0.63 0.29
C LYS A 35 -32.24 -0.21 0.52
N VAL A 36 -31.11 0.46 0.71
CA VAL A 36 -29.84 -0.18 1.06
C VAL A 36 -29.37 0.41 2.37
N SER A 37 -29.09 -0.42 3.36
CA SER A 37 -28.59 -0.01 4.67
C SER A 37 -27.32 -0.76 5.05
N ASP A 38 -26.51 -0.14 5.90
CA ASP A 38 -25.34 -0.77 6.51
C ASP A 38 -25.79 -1.73 7.61
N THR A 39 -25.37 -3.00 7.56
CA THR A 39 -25.84 -4.05 8.48
C THR A 39 -25.37 -3.81 9.93
N ALA A 40 -24.22 -3.17 10.13
CA ALA A 40 -23.66 -2.96 11.47
C ALA A 40 -24.34 -1.80 12.21
N THR A 41 -24.70 -0.74 11.49
CA THR A 41 -25.25 0.50 12.07
C THR A 41 -26.75 0.66 11.83
N GLY A 42 -27.33 -0.07 10.87
CA GLY A 42 -28.70 0.13 10.38
C GLY A 42 -28.89 1.43 9.61
N ALA A 43 -27.82 2.18 9.33
CA ALA A 43 -27.90 3.48 8.65
C ALA A 43 -28.32 3.29 7.19
N LEU A 44 -29.28 4.07 6.72
CA LEU A 44 -29.68 4.10 5.31
C LEU A 44 -28.53 4.66 4.48
N LEU A 45 -27.96 3.83 3.60
CA LEU A 45 -26.92 4.21 2.65
C LEU A 45 -27.51 4.90 1.43
N ASN A 46 -28.58 4.34 0.88
CA ASN A 46 -29.28 4.92 -0.27
C ASN A 46 -30.72 4.40 -0.40
N GLN A 47 -31.55 5.15 -1.11
CA GLN A 47 -32.88 4.74 -1.51
C GLN A 47 -33.12 5.11 -2.98
N LEU A 48 -33.55 4.12 -3.77
CA LEU A 48 -33.76 4.24 -5.21
C LEU A 48 -35.18 3.81 -5.58
N ALA A 49 -35.72 4.40 -6.64
CA ALA A 49 -36.91 3.89 -7.33
C ALA A 49 -36.46 3.28 -8.65
N ILE A 50 -36.79 2.00 -8.88
CA ILE A 50 -36.51 1.31 -10.13
C ILE A 50 -37.81 0.93 -10.82
N HIS A 51 -37.92 1.28 -12.10
CA HIS A 51 -39.13 1.08 -12.87
C HIS A 51 -39.01 -0.16 -13.75
N PRO A 52 -40.11 -0.88 -14.01
CA PRO A 52 -40.14 -1.85 -15.07
C PRO A 52 -39.76 -1.24 -16.40
N THR A 53 -39.11 -2.03 -17.26
CA THR A 53 -38.69 -1.57 -18.58
C THR A 53 -39.63 -2.13 -19.65
N PRO A 54 -39.74 -1.52 -20.85
CA PRO A 54 -40.58 -2.06 -21.91
C PRO A 54 -40.28 -3.52 -22.28
N ASN A 55 -39.01 -3.93 -22.15
CA ASN A 55 -38.52 -5.29 -22.44
C ASN A 55 -38.66 -6.24 -21.24
N TYR A 56 -38.98 -5.74 -20.05
CA TYR A 56 -39.16 -6.51 -18.82
C TYR A 56 -40.22 -5.81 -17.95
N GLN A 57 -41.49 -6.02 -18.30
CA GLN A 57 -42.62 -5.25 -17.75
C GLN A 57 -43.04 -5.70 -16.34
N SER A 58 -42.71 -6.93 -15.97
CA SER A 58 -42.95 -7.51 -14.64
C SER A 58 -41.83 -7.21 -13.64
N GLY A 59 -40.68 -6.68 -14.07
CA GLY A 59 -39.50 -6.62 -13.22
C GLY A 59 -38.51 -5.54 -13.58
N SER A 60 -37.47 -5.41 -12.76
CA SER A 60 -36.40 -4.45 -12.97
C SER A 60 -35.10 -4.97 -12.39
N TYR A 61 -34.01 -4.23 -12.61
CA TYR A 61 -32.72 -4.52 -11.99
C TYR A 61 -32.12 -3.25 -11.40
N VAL A 62 -31.27 -3.44 -10.40
CA VAL A 62 -30.48 -2.38 -9.78
C VAL A 62 -29.05 -2.85 -9.61
N ASP A 63 -28.10 -1.99 -9.98
CA ASP A 63 -26.68 -2.19 -9.71
C ASP A 63 -26.27 -1.30 -8.55
N LEU A 64 -25.90 -1.92 -7.43
CA LEU A 64 -25.54 -1.24 -6.19
C LEU A 64 -24.03 -0.98 -6.07
N SER A 65 -23.22 -1.39 -7.04
CA SER A 65 -21.76 -1.30 -7.01
C SER A 65 -21.25 0.09 -6.61
N LYS A 66 -21.70 1.16 -7.29
CA LYS A 66 -21.27 2.54 -6.98
C LYS A 66 -21.66 3.03 -5.59
N ILE A 67 -22.77 2.54 -5.05
CA ILE A 67 -23.23 2.92 -3.70
C ILE A 67 -22.35 2.23 -2.68
N LEU A 68 -22.13 0.93 -2.87
CA LEU A 68 -21.39 0.07 -1.95
C LEU A 68 -19.87 0.30 -2.02
N ASP A 69 -19.30 0.64 -3.18
CA ASP A 69 -17.87 0.97 -3.35
C ASP A 69 -17.45 2.19 -2.52
N ASN A 70 -18.37 3.13 -2.27
CA ASN A 70 -18.09 4.28 -1.40
C ASN A 70 -18.00 3.91 0.09
N THR A 71 -18.47 2.73 0.48
CA THR A 71 -18.52 2.27 1.88
C THR A 71 -17.30 1.44 2.28
N VAL A 72 -16.59 0.86 1.32
CA VAL A 72 -15.41 0.01 1.54
C VAL A 72 -14.14 0.69 1.06
N ARG A 73 -13.03 0.44 1.75
CA ARG A 73 -11.70 0.97 1.41
C ARG A 73 -10.64 -0.04 1.83
N TYR A 74 -9.53 -0.11 1.09
CA TYR A 74 -8.34 -0.83 1.55
C TYR A 74 -7.86 -0.20 2.88
N GLU A 75 -7.30 -1.03 3.75
CA GLU A 75 -6.81 -0.60 5.06
C GLU A 75 -5.35 -1.02 5.21
N LEU A 76 -4.52 -0.06 5.57
CA LEU A 76 -3.09 -0.23 5.78
C LEU A 76 -2.78 0.32 7.17
N ASN A 77 -2.39 -0.57 8.08
CA ASN A 77 -2.09 -0.23 9.47
C ASN A 77 -0.62 -0.52 9.78
N THR A 78 0.26 0.45 9.58
CA THR A 78 1.70 0.31 9.88
C THR A 78 2.02 0.28 11.37
N ASP A 79 1.06 0.61 12.23
CA ASP A 79 1.29 0.88 13.64
C ASP A 79 1.42 -0.39 14.50
N SER A 80 1.34 -1.55 13.88
CA SER A 80 1.48 -2.84 14.57
C SER A 80 2.49 -3.71 13.85
N PHE A 81 3.56 -4.06 14.57
CA PHE A 81 4.44 -5.17 14.23
C PHE A 81 3.70 -6.51 14.28
N SER A 82 2.45 -6.56 14.74
CA SER A 82 1.68 -7.80 14.93
C SER A 82 1.57 -8.60 13.63
N LEU A 83 1.68 -9.91 13.75
CA LEU A 83 1.50 -10.83 12.63
C LEU A 83 0.07 -10.73 12.10
N VAL A 84 -0.93 -10.65 12.97
CA VAL A 84 -2.34 -10.50 12.57
C VAL A 84 -2.89 -9.14 13.00
N THR A 85 -3.62 -8.49 12.11
CA THR A 85 -4.35 -7.25 12.40
C THR A 85 -5.76 -7.33 11.82
N PRO A 86 -6.83 -7.23 12.63
CA PRO A 86 -8.18 -7.11 12.10
C PRO A 86 -8.33 -5.80 11.31
N ILE A 87 -9.04 -5.86 10.19
CA ILE A 87 -9.34 -4.69 9.35
C ILE A 87 -10.85 -4.56 9.19
N THR A 88 -11.36 -3.34 9.39
CA THR A 88 -12.82 -3.11 9.45
C THR A 88 -13.35 -2.46 8.20
N ARG A 89 -12.53 -1.72 7.46
CA ARG A 89 -12.99 -0.91 6.33
C ARG A 89 -12.95 -1.65 5.00
N THR A 90 -12.23 -2.76 4.94
CA THR A 90 -12.04 -3.54 3.70
C THR A 90 -13.27 -4.36 3.34
N VAL A 91 -14.04 -4.83 4.33
CA VAL A 91 -15.28 -5.59 4.13
C VAL A 91 -16.43 -4.90 4.87
N ARG A 92 -17.58 -4.76 4.21
CA ARG A 92 -18.80 -4.20 4.80
C ARG A 92 -20.02 -5.05 4.46
N GLY A 93 -20.82 -5.32 5.48
CA GLY A 93 -22.14 -5.94 5.33
C GLY A 93 -23.18 -4.90 4.92
N TYR A 94 -24.11 -5.30 4.07
CA TYR A 94 -25.24 -4.47 3.66
C TYR A 94 -26.54 -5.28 3.64
N ASP A 95 -27.64 -4.61 3.95
CA ASP A 95 -29.00 -5.13 3.82
C ASP A 95 -29.70 -4.42 2.68
N VAL A 96 -30.46 -5.18 1.86
CA VAL A 96 -31.28 -4.67 0.77
C VAL A 96 -32.73 -5.00 1.06
N SER A 97 -33.58 -3.98 1.04
CA SER A 97 -35.03 -4.12 1.13
C SER A 97 -35.67 -3.59 -0.15
N VAL A 98 -36.43 -4.44 -0.85
CA VAL A 98 -37.14 -4.10 -2.07
C VAL A 98 -38.64 -4.14 -1.80
N GLU A 99 -39.29 -2.99 -1.86
CA GLU A 99 -40.73 -2.81 -1.66
C GLU A 99 -41.41 -2.64 -3.02
N GLU A 100 -42.49 -3.38 -3.28
CA GLU A 100 -43.40 -3.07 -4.39
C GLU A 100 -44.13 -1.77 -4.11
N ILE A 101 -44.23 -0.89 -5.10
CA ILE A 101 -45.12 0.27 -5.07
C ILE A 101 -46.17 0.07 -6.15
N LEU A 102 -47.44 0.01 -5.74
CA LEU A 102 -48.58 -0.35 -6.58
C LEU A 102 -49.49 0.86 -6.82
N VAL A 103 -50.21 0.89 -7.94
CA VAL A 103 -51.27 1.86 -8.21
C VAL A 103 -52.62 1.23 -7.89
N GLN A 104 -53.23 1.60 -6.77
CA GLN A 104 -54.57 1.13 -6.40
C GLN A 104 -55.51 2.33 -6.27
N ASN A 105 -56.61 2.31 -7.03
CA ASN A 105 -57.60 3.40 -7.05
C ASN A 105 -56.97 4.80 -7.28
N GLY A 106 -55.91 4.87 -8.08
CA GLY A 106 -55.19 6.12 -8.38
C GLY A 106 -54.22 6.60 -7.30
N VAL A 107 -53.98 5.81 -6.24
CA VAL A 107 -53.04 6.13 -5.15
C VAL A 107 -51.90 5.12 -5.13
N LEU A 108 -50.70 5.58 -4.78
CA LEU A 108 -49.54 4.70 -4.58
C LEU A 108 -49.60 4.05 -3.20
N VAL A 109 -49.55 2.73 -3.16
CA VAL A 109 -49.53 1.94 -1.92
C VAL A 109 -48.34 0.98 -1.90
N THR A 110 -47.78 0.73 -0.73
CA THR A 110 -46.73 -0.28 -0.56
C THR A 110 -47.33 -1.68 -0.61
N GLY A 111 -46.83 -2.51 -1.51
CA GLY A 111 -47.16 -3.92 -1.66
C GLY A 111 -46.24 -4.82 -0.85
N ALA A 112 -45.82 -5.94 -1.45
CA ALA A 112 -44.92 -6.88 -0.78
C ALA A 112 -43.49 -6.35 -0.65
N THR A 113 -42.78 -6.83 0.38
CA THR A 113 -41.36 -6.51 0.63
C THR A 113 -40.52 -7.78 0.50
N LEU A 114 -39.38 -7.67 -0.16
CA LEU A 114 -38.32 -8.67 -0.21
C LEU A 114 -37.08 -8.12 0.48
N ASN A 115 -36.46 -8.92 1.35
CA ASN A 115 -35.21 -8.56 2.01
C ASN A 115 -34.12 -9.54 1.60
N ASP A 116 -32.90 -9.04 1.39
CA ASP A 116 -31.69 -9.83 1.21
C ASP A 116 -30.52 -9.12 1.89
N SER A 117 -29.40 -9.80 2.06
CA SER A 117 -28.21 -9.25 2.71
C SER A 117 -26.94 -9.84 2.10
N GLY A 118 -25.84 -9.10 2.15
CA GLY A 118 -24.56 -9.58 1.66
C GLY A 118 -23.40 -8.78 2.21
N TYR A 119 -22.21 -9.09 1.70
CA TYR A 119 -20.97 -8.40 2.01
C TYR A 119 -20.34 -7.89 0.71
N VAL A 120 -19.82 -6.68 0.76
CA VAL A 120 -18.91 -6.15 -0.27
C VAL A 120 -17.51 -5.99 0.31
N PHE A 121 -16.51 -6.13 -0.54
CA PHE A 121 -15.13 -5.85 -0.17
C PHE A 121 -14.41 -5.00 -1.21
N SER A 122 -13.42 -4.22 -0.77
CA SER A 122 -12.74 -3.19 -1.58
C SER A 122 -11.83 -3.80 -2.66
N ALA A 123 -12.43 -4.30 -3.74
CA ALA A 123 -11.74 -4.96 -4.84
C ALA A 123 -12.33 -4.53 -6.19
N ASN A 124 -11.52 -4.60 -7.25
CA ASN A 124 -11.92 -4.19 -8.60
C ASN A 124 -11.26 -5.08 -9.66
N LEU A 125 -11.95 -6.17 -10.01
CA LEU A 125 -11.47 -7.14 -10.97
C LEU A 125 -11.73 -6.68 -12.40
N GLY A 126 -10.81 -7.01 -13.31
CA GLY A 126 -11.06 -6.86 -14.75
C GLY A 126 -12.30 -7.66 -15.19
N ARG A 127 -13.02 -7.18 -16.21
CA ARG A 127 -14.32 -7.75 -16.64
C ARG A 127 -14.35 -9.27 -16.79
N ILE A 128 -13.30 -9.86 -17.39
CA ILE A 128 -13.22 -11.31 -17.61
C ILE A 128 -12.99 -12.04 -16.28
N THR A 129 -12.09 -11.54 -15.45
CA THR A 129 -11.81 -12.09 -14.11
C THR A 129 -13.03 -12.00 -13.21
N ALA A 130 -13.74 -10.87 -13.24
CA ALA A 130 -14.98 -10.66 -12.49
C ALA A 130 -16.08 -11.65 -12.88
N HIS A 131 -16.19 -12.00 -14.17
CA HIS A 131 -17.17 -12.98 -14.65
C HIS A 131 -16.89 -14.40 -14.13
N ASN A 132 -15.61 -14.75 -13.98
CA ASN A 132 -15.17 -16.06 -13.50
C ASN A 132 -14.87 -16.05 -11.98
N PHE A 133 -15.19 -14.97 -11.27
CA PHE A 133 -14.97 -14.87 -9.85
C PHE A 133 -15.83 -15.90 -9.11
N GLN A 134 -15.25 -16.55 -8.12
CA GLN A 134 -15.94 -17.49 -7.25
C GLN A 134 -15.60 -17.12 -5.81
N GLN A 135 -16.61 -16.71 -5.02
CA GLN A 135 -16.38 -16.30 -3.63
C GLN A 135 -15.67 -17.38 -2.80
N VAL A 136 -15.97 -18.67 -3.04
CA VAL A 136 -15.38 -19.81 -2.31
C VAL A 136 -13.87 -19.99 -2.54
N ALA A 137 -13.32 -19.32 -3.56
CA ALA A 137 -11.89 -19.33 -3.83
C ALA A 137 -11.12 -18.31 -2.98
N TYR A 138 -11.78 -17.31 -2.38
CA TYR A 138 -11.13 -16.20 -1.66
C TYR A 138 -11.70 -15.95 -0.25
N VAL A 139 -12.91 -16.44 0.03
CA VAL A 139 -13.53 -16.37 1.35
C VAL A 139 -13.34 -17.70 2.06
N ILE A 140 -12.60 -17.66 3.15
CA ILE A 140 -12.34 -18.82 3.99
C ILE A 140 -13.66 -19.32 4.58
N ASN A 141 -13.95 -20.59 4.33
CA ASN A 141 -15.14 -21.29 4.77
C ASN A 141 -14.81 -22.77 5.05
N GLN A 142 -15.74 -23.52 5.65
CA GLN A 142 -15.48 -24.93 6.01
C GLN A 142 -15.30 -25.90 4.83
N SER A 143 -15.73 -25.53 3.62
CA SER A 143 -15.87 -26.42 2.46
C SER A 143 -14.69 -26.42 1.48
N SER A 144 -13.85 -25.37 1.49
CA SER A 144 -12.76 -25.21 0.52
C SER A 144 -11.51 -24.59 1.15
N ILE A 145 -10.37 -24.79 0.46
CA ILE A 145 -9.14 -24.04 0.72
C ILE A 145 -9.26 -22.71 -0.04
N ALA A 146 -9.13 -21.59 0.67
CA ALA A 146 -9.19 -20.26 0.08
C ALA A 146 -7.80 -19.74 -0.32
N ARG A 147 -7.77 -18.74 -1.20
CA ARG A 147 -6.57 -18.00 -1.59
C ARG A 147 -6.53 -16.67 -0.84
N PHE A 148 -5.32 -16.15 -0.66
CA PHE A 148 -5.17 -14.78 -0.17
C PHE A 148 -5.61 -13.78 -1.25
N LEU A 149 -5.96 -12.57 -0.85
CA LEU A 149 -6.34 -11.48 -1.76
C LEU A 149 -5.10 -10.89 -2.46
N THR A 150 -4.38 -11.72 -3.22
CA THR A 150 -3.17 -11.36 -3.96
C THR A 150 -3.08 -12.14 -5.27
N LEU A 151 -2.51 -11.49 -6.29
CA LEU A 151 -2.12 -12.15 -7.55
C LEU A 151 -0.61 -12.41 -7.61
N LYS A 152 0.13 -12.08 -6.54
CA LYS A 152 1.56 -12.33 -6.45
C LYS A 152 1.82 -13.84 -6.53
N PRO A 153 2.86 -14.30 -7.25
CA PRO A 153 3.19 -15.73 -7.33
C PRO A 153 3.34 -16.38 -5.94
N ASN A 154 3.07 -17.69 -5.85
CA ASN A 154 3.12 -18.43 -4.57
C ASN A 154 4.50 -18.53 -3.95
N TYR A 155 5.56 -18.26 -4.71
CA TYR A 155 6.89 -18.07 -4.20
C TYR A 155 7.36 -16.64 -4.48
N SER A 156 7.99 -16.01 -3.50
CA SER A 156 8.59 -14.69 -3.68
C SER A 156 9.90 -14.55 -2.92
N LYS A 157 10.79 -13.71 -3.41
CA LYS A 157 12.09 -13.46 -2.79
C LYS A 157 11.99 -12.30 -1.81
N VAL A 158 12.49 -12.50 -0.60
CA VAL A 158 12.43 -11.53 0.49
C VAL A 158 13.76 -11.48 1.25
N ASN A 159 13.91 -10.45 2.06
CA ASN A 159 15.08 -10.21 2.91
C ASN A 159 14.68 -9.45 4.18
N ASP A 160 15.66 -9.15 5.02
CA ASP A 160 15.49 -8.49 6.32
C ASP A 160 14.73 -7.17 6.26
N VAL A 161 14.78 -6.45 5.14
CA VAL A 161 14.10 -5.15 5.00
C VAL A 161 12.87 -5.22 4.10
N SER A 162 12.54 -6.39 3.54
CA SER A 162 11.33 -6.57 2.72
C SER A 162 10.06 -6.34 3.53
N SER A 163 9.06 -5.76 2.88
CA SER A 163 7.71 -5.64 3.41
C SER A 163 6.79 -6.58 2.65
N GLU A 164 6.02 -7.40 3.36
CA GLU A 164 5.13 -8.41 2.81
C GLU A 164 3.83 -8.45 3.62
N TYR A 165 2.72 -8.31 2.90
CA TYR A 165 1.39 -8.36 3.49
C TYR A 165 0.53 -9.39 2.76
N LEU A 166 -0.30 -10.09 3.52
CA LEU A 166 -1.37 -10.93 2.98
C LEU A 166 -2.70 -10.46 3.54
N TYR A 167 -3.74 -10.55 2.73
CA TYR A 167 -5.09 -10.14 3.10
C TYR A 167 -6.03 -11.33 2.94
N LEU A 168 -6.96 -11.47 3.87
CA LEU A 168 -7.92 -12.57 3.90
C LEU A 168 -9.30 -12.10 4.32
N ILE A 169 -10.32 -12.86 3.93
CA ILE A 169 -11.72 -12.70 4.35
C ILE A 169 -12.23 -14.07 4.80
N HIS A 170 -13.04 -14.11 5.86
CA HIS A 170 -13.74 -15.32 6.28
C HIS A 170 -15.24 -15.07 6.48
N ASP A 171 -16.02 -16.14 6.37
CA ASP A 171 -17.49 -16.11 6.52
C ASP A 171 -17.96 -16.29 7.98
N GLY A 172 -17.04 -16.53 8.91
CA GLY A 172 -17.36 -16.78 10.32
C GLY A 172 -17.85 -18.20 10.60
N SER A 173 -17.72 -19.12 9.64
CA SER A 173 -18.08 -20.53 9.82
C SER A 173 -17.13 -21.29 10.75
N PHE A 174 -15.93 -20.77 11.04
CA PHE A 174 -14.98 -21.38 11.97
C PHE A 174 -15.12 -20.81 13.39
N SER A 175 -14.88 -21.66 14.38
CA SER A 175 -14.75 -21.21 15.78
C SER A 175 -13.36 -20.65 16.08
N ASN A 176 -12.33 -21.15 15.38
CA ASN A 176 -10.94 -20.76 15.54
C ASN A 176 -10.21 -20.94 14.21
N LEU A 177 -9.40 -19.96 13.84
CA LEU A 177 -8.47 -20.00 12.73
C LEU A 177 -7.13 -19.46 13.21
N PHE A 178 -6.04 -20.07 12.75
CA PHE A 178 -4.68 -19.70 13.13
C PHE A 178 -3.86 -19.41 11.88
N VAL A 179 -3.10 -18.32 11.90
CA VAL A 179 -1.99 -18.10 10.98
C VAL A 179 -0.83 -18.92 11.48
N ARG A 180 -0.30 -19.78 10.61
CA ARG A 180 0.89 -20.57 10.88
C ARG A 180 2.04 -20.03 10.03
N VAL A 181 3.17 -19.79 10.68
CA VAL A 181 4.44 -19.48 9.99
C VAL A 181 5.44 -20.57 10.34
N ARG A 182 6.04 -21.19 9.32
CA ARG A 182 7.05 -22.24 9.46
C ARG A 182 8.32 -21.80 8.75
N THR A 183 9.45 -21.77 9.44
CA THR A 183 10.76 -21.46 8.87
C THR A 183 11.52 -22.75 8.57
N PHE A 184 12.35 -22.75 7.53
CA PHE A 184 13.06 -23.94 7.06
C PHE A 184 14.52 -23.62 6.73
N ASN A 185 15.40 -24.57 7.00
CA ASN A 185 16.79 -24.59 6.54
C ASN A 185 17.07 -25.90 5.78
N ALA A 186 18.33 -26.13 5.41
CA ALA A 186 18.73 -27.34 4.68
C ALA A 186 18.46 -28.66 5.42
N SER A 187 18.27 -28.62 6.75
CA SER A 187 18.01 -29.79 7.60
C SER A 187 16.51 -30.02 7.87
N GLY A 188 15.63 -29.10 7.46
CA GLY A 188 14.17 -29.20 7.67
C GLY A 188 13.57 -27.96 8.34
N VAL A 189 12.43 -28.14 9.03
CA VAL A 189 11.77 -27.07 9.80
C VAL A 189 12.69 -26.62 10.92
N VAL A 190 12.90 -25.30 11.03
CA VAL A 190 13.68 -24.68 12.11
C VAL A 190 12.73 -24.30 13.25
N GLU A 191 11.69 -23.54 12.92
CA GLU A 191 10.75 -23.01 13.89
C GLU A 191 9.33 -22.96 13.30
N SER A 192 8.32 -23.05 14.17
CA SER A 192 6.92 -22.90 13.78
C SER A 192 6.19 -22.11 14.85
N ILE A 193 5.50 -21.05 14.44
CA ILE A 193 4.64 -20.25 15.30
C ILE A 193 3.21 -20.28 14.78
N GLN A 194 2.27 -19.97 15.67
CA GLN A 194 0.87 -19.79 15.34
C GLN A 194 0.29 -18.59 16.10
N GLU A 195 -0.55 -17.81 15.42
CA GLU A 195 -1.32 -16.71 16.01
C GLU A 195 -2.79 -16.85 15.63
N GLU A 196 -3.68 -16.72 16.60
CA GLU A 196 -5.12 -16.86 16.39
C GLU A 196 -5.73 -15.58 15.77
N LEU A 197 -6.66 -15.74 14.84
CA LEU A 197 -7.45 -14.63 14.31
C LEU A 197 -8.55 -14.22 15.29
N ASP A 198 -8.76 -12.91 15.44
CA ASP A 198 -9.99 -12.39 16.07
C ASP A 198 -11.16 -12.49 15.08
N LEU A 199 -11.94 -13.57 15.21
CA LEU A 199 -13.06 -13.88 14.32
C LEU A 199 -14.29 -12.98 14.52
N SER A 200 -14.24 -11.99 15.41
CA SER A 200 -15.29 -10.94 15.48
C SER A 200 -15.25 -9.99 14.27
N PHE A 201 -14.15 -10.00 13.53
CA PHE A 201 -13.95 -9.23 12.29
C PHE A 201 -13.95 -10.15 11.08
N GLN A 202 -14.57 -9.77 9.97
CA GLN A 202 -14.64 -10.63 8.77
C GLN A 202 -13.35 -10.63 7.92
N ALA A 203 -12.42 -9.73 8.19
CA ALA A 203 -11.20 -9.58 7.40
C ALA A 203 -10.00 -9.24 8.27
N HIS A 204 -8.84 -9.74 7.83
CA HIS A 204 -7.57 -9.52 8.50
C HIS A 204 -6.48 -9.25 7.49
N ARG A 205 -5.50 -8.48 7.94
CA ARG A 205 -4.20 -8.33 7.29
C ARG A 205 -3.17 -9.12 8.09
N LEU A 206 -2.35 -9.87 7.37
CA LEU A 206 -1.17 -10.54 7.91
C LEU A 206 0.07 -9.75 7.54
N ASN A 207 0.90 -9.39 8.52
CA ASN A 207 2.23 -8.81 8.27
C ASN A 207 3.27 -9.94 8.33
N VAL A 208 3.64 -10.43 7.15
CA VAL A 208 4.53 -11.60 6.98
C VAL A 208 5.92 -11.19 6.53
N SER A 209 6.25 -9.91 6.69
CA SER A 209 7.57 -9.34 6.44
C SER A 209 8.61 -9.97 7.37
N PRO A 210 9.81 -10.37 6.91
CA PRO A 210 10.84 -10.91 7.78
C PRO A 210 11.15 -10.01 8.99
N LYS A 211 11.31 -8.70 8.78
CA LYS A 211 11.47 -7.71 9.89
C LYS A 211 10.35 -7.79 10.92
N SER A 212 9.09 -7.85 10.48
CA SER A 212 7.94 -7.86 11.38
C SER A 212 7.83 -9.17 12.14
N LEU A 213 8.17 -10.28 11.49
CA LEU A 213 8.18 -11.61 12.08
C LEU A 213 9.28 -11.74 13.15
N THR A 214 10.46 -11.17 12.91
CA THR A 214 11.52 -11.08 13.92
C THR A 214 11.06 -10.26 15.13
N ASP A 215 10.45 -9.09 14.90
CA ASP A 215 10.07 -8.18 15.99
C ASP A 215 8.84 -8.66 16.79
N SER A 216 7.82 -9.19 16.12
CA SER A 216 6.56 -9.58 16.79
C SER A 216 6.55 -10.98 17.34
N SER A 217 7.21 -11.91 16.64
CA SER A 217 7.14 -13.33 16.92
C SER A 217 8.46 -13.89 17.43
N SER A 218 9.50 -13.05 17.55
CA SER A 218 10.86 -13.45 17.94
C SER A 218 11.45 -14.56 17.05
N LEU A 219 10.97 -14.68 15.80
CA LEU A 219 11.50 -15.64 14.83
C LEU A 219 12.94 -15.28 14.46
N ASP A 220 13.86 -16.24 14.55
CA ASP A 220 15.24 -16.05 14.13
C ASP A 220 15.42 -16.47 12.66
N PHE A 221 15.75 -15.50 11.80
CA PHE A 221 16.04 -15.75 10.38
C PHE A 221 17.50 -16.18 10.12
N SER A 222 18.33 -16.28 11.15
CA SER A 222 19.69 -16.83 11.07
C SER A 222 19.68 -18.26 10.51
N GLY A 223 20.23 -18.43 9.31
CA GLY A 223 20.31 -19.74 8.65
C GLY A 223 18.99 -20.24 8.05
N VAL A 224 17.93 -19.41 8.02
CA VAL A 224 16.69 -19.71 7.31
C VAL A 224 16.92 -19.59 5.80
N SER A 225 16.44 -20.57 5.03
CA SER A 225 16.47 -20.56 3.56
C SER A 225 15.15 -20.10 2.97
N TYR A 226 14.03 -20.50 3.58
CA TYR A 226 12.69 -20.05 3.20
C TYR A 226 11.72 -20.22 4.38
N TYR A 227 10.59 -19.56 4.31
CA TYR A 227 9.47 -19.78 5.23
C TYR A 227 8.16 -19.90 4.49
N VAL A 228 7.20 -20.54 5.14
CA VAL A 228 5.86 -20.81 4.61
C VAL A 228 4.82 -20.22 5.53
N VAL A 229 3.85 -19.52 4.96
CA VAL A 229 2.69 -18.97 5.66
C VAL A 229 1.42 -19.61 5.13
N ASP A 230 0.58 -20.08 6.04
CA ASP A 230 -0.73 -20.65 5.75
C ASP A 230 -1.72 -20.45 6.90
N LEU A 231 -3.01 -20.61 6.62
CA LEU A 231 -4.06 -20.64 7.63
C LEU A 231 -4.45 -22.08 7.92
N VAL A 232 -4.62 -22.39 9.20
CA VAL A 232 -5.10 -23.68 9.67
C VAL A 232 -6.25 -23.51 10.65
N ASP A 233 -7.11 -24.53 10.74
CA ASP A 233 -8.08 -24.61 11.84
C ASP A 233 -7.45 -25.18 13.12
N HIS A 234 -8.25 -25.30 14.19
CA HIS A 234 -7.82 -25.86 15.47
C HIS A 234 -7.32 -27.32 15.39
N MET A 235 -7.60 -28.04 14.31
CA MET A 235 -7.10 -29.40 14.07
C MET A 235 -5.81 -29.40 13.24
N GLY A 236 -5.30 -28.22 12.85
CA GLY A 236 -4.12 -28.07 12.00
C GLY A 236 -4.39 -28.35 10.53
N VAL A 237 -5.66 -28.43 10.10
CA VAL A 237 -6.03 -28.65 8.69
C VAL A 237 -5.94 -27.32 7.94
N ALA A 238 -5.25 -27.33 6.79
CA ALA A 238 -5.07 -26.14 5.95
C ALA A 238 -6.41 -25.60 5.44
N ARG A 239 -6.60 -24.29 5.60
CA ARG A 239 -7.76 -23.51 5.15
C ARG A 239 -7.40 -22.41 4.16
N SER A 240 -6.11 -22.15 3.96
CA SER A 240 -5.61 -21.35 2.84
C SER A 240 -4.59 -22.09 1.99
N GLU A 241 -4.27 -21.52 0.84
CA GLU A 241 -3.05 -21.86 0.12
C GLU A 241 -1.80 -21.56 0.97
N GLU A 242 -0.71 -22.27 0.65
CA GLU A 242 0.60 -21.99 1.23
C GLU A 242 1.32 -20.90 0.43
N ARG A 243 1.87 -19.91 1.14
CA ARG A 243 2.71 -18.85 0.56
C ARG A 243 4.14 -19.07 0.97
N VAL A 244 5.03 -19.21 -0.01
CA VAL A 244 6.44 -19.52 0.19
C VAL A 244 7.28 -18.26 -0.02
N TYR A 245 8.15 -17.97 0.92
CA TYR A 245 9.03 -16.80 0.88
C TYR A 245 10.47 -17.28 0.94
N LEU A 246 11.18 -17.13 -0.18
CA LEU A 246 12.60 -17.45 -0.31
C LEU A 246 13.41 -16.33 0.33
N TYR A 247 14.13 -16.65 1.39
CA TYR A 247 14.89 -15.67 2.14
C TYR A 247 16.31 -15.55 1.52
N GLU A 248 16.58 -14.39 0.93
CA GLU A 248 17.85 -14.05 0.28
C GLU A 248 18.42 -12.76 0.88
N PRO A 249 19.44 -12.82 1.76
CA PRO A 249 20.06 -11.64 2.34
C PRO A 249 20.51 -10.63 1.28
N LEU A 250 20.34 -9.34 1.56
CA LEU A 250 20.72 -8.28 0.62
C LEU A 250 22.24 -8.13 0.53
N PRO A 251 22.79 -7.86 -0.68
CA PRO A 251 24.16 -7.42 -0.81
C PRO A 251 24.38 -6.08 -0.10
N CYS A 252 25.50 -5.92 0.62
CA CYS A 252 25.76 -4.76 1.49
C CYS A 252 25.76 -3.38 0.79
N ASN A 253 25.81 -3.32 -0.54
CA ASN A 253 25.87 -2.08 -1.33
C ASN A 253 24.62 -1.83 -2.18
N LEU A 254 23.59 -2.67 -2.04
CA LEU A 254 22.37 -2.52 -2.83
C LEU A 254 21.34 -1.70 -2.06
N GLU A 255 21.10 -0.48 -2.52
CA GLU A 255 19.99 0.32 -2.02
C GLU A 255 18.67 -0.17 -2.64
N VAL A 256 17.69 -0.40 -1.77
CA VAL A 256 16.39 -0.95 -2.12
C VAL A 256 15.27 -0.11 -1.52
N ILE A 257 14.13 -0.10 -2.20
CA ILE A 257 12.91 0.58 -1.76
C ILE A 257 11.75 -0.40 -1.89
N ASN A 258 10.97 -0.55 -0.83
CA ASN A 258 9.73 -1.31 -0.91
C ASN A 258 8.63 -0.41 -1.45
N VAL A 259 7.98 -0.88 -2.51
CA VAL A 259 6.81 -0.26 -3.10
C VAL A 259 5.62 -1.15 -2.80
N LEU A 260 4.59 -0.58 -2.17
CA LEU A 260 3.34 -1.27 -1.88
C LEU A 260 2.25 -0.70 -2.80
N PHE A 261 1.34 -1.54 -3.27
CA PHE A 261 0.28 -1.11 -4.17
C PHE A 261 -0.98 -1.94 -3.95
N VAL A 262 -2.14 -1.33 -4.18
CA VAL A 262 -3.44 -1.99 -4.07
C VAL A 262 -3.67 -2.84 -5.31
N ASN A 263 -3.80 -4.15 -5.14
CA ASN A 263 -4.07 -5.08 -6.24
C ASN A 263 -5.58 -5.13 -6.58
N SER A 264 -5.94 -5.74 -7.70
CA SER A 264 -7.33 -5.87 -8.13
C SER A 264 -8.22 -6.73 -7.21
N LEU A 265 -7.64 -7.61 -6.38
CA LEU A 265 -8.34 -8.43 -5.38
C LEU A 265 -8.62 -7.68 -4.06
N GLY A 266 -8.13 -6.45 -3.92
CA GLY A 266 -8.38 -5.60 -2.77
C GLY A 266 -7.39 -5.71 -1.61
N GLY A 267 -6.36 -6.54 -1.75
CA GLY A 267 -5.21 -6.56 -0.86
C GLY A 267 -4.15 -5.55 -1.28
N LEU A 268 -3.16 -5.33 -0.41
CA LEU A 268 -1.92 -4.69 -0.79
C LEU A 268 -0.86 -5.74 -1.12
N ASP A 269 -0.30 -5.60 -2.31
CA ASP A 269 0.89 -6.31 -2.73
C ASP A 269 2.11 -5.42 -2.56
N SER A 270 3.28 -6.04 -2.47
CA SER A 270 4.55 -5.35 -2.33
C SER A 270 5.61 -5.92 -3.26
N TYR A 271 6.46 -5.03 -3.76
CA TYR A 271 7.65 -5.40 -4.51
C TYR A 271 8.82 -4.50 -4.11
N GLN A 272 9.99 -5.11 -3.92
CA GLN A 272 11.21 -4.40 -3.58
C GLN A 272 11.99 -4.05 -4.86
N PHE A 273 12.05 -2.77 -5.17
CA PHE A 273 12.85 -2.22 -6.26
C PHE A 273 14.26 -1.88 -5.79
N ALA A 274 15.19 -1.76 -6.71
CA ALA A 274 16.59 -1.48 -6.43
C ALA A 274 17.12 -0.31 -7.28
N ALA A 275 18.28 0.21 -6.86
CA ALA A 275 19.00 1.29 -7.52
C ALA A 275 18.13 2.55 -7.75
N PRO A 276 17.58 3.14 -6.68
CA PRO A 276 16.80 4.36 -6.78
C PRO A 276 17.65 5.53 -7.30
N GLN A 277 17.04 6.37 -8.14
CA GLN A 277 17.62 7.58 -8.70
C GLN A 277 16.65 8.73 -8.45
N ASP A 278 16.98 9.56 -7.47
CA ASP A 278 16.15 10.69 -7.06
C ASP A 278 16.45 11.94 -7.88
N SER A 279 15.39 12.69 -8.19
CA SER A 279 15.45 14.00 -8.84
C SER A 279 14.47 14.95 -8.17
N ILE A 280 14.91 16.18 -7.88
CA ILE A 280 14.08 17.20 -7.22
C ILE A 280 13.77 18.29 -8.23
N ASN A 281 12.48 18.52 -8.46
CA ASN A 281 11.98 19.61 -9.29
C ASN A 281 11.37 20.70 -8.40
N VAL A 282 11.94 21.91 -8.43
CA VAL A 282 11.46 23.06 -7.66
C VAL A 282 10.83 24.08 -8.61
N THR A 283 9.51 24.28 -8.50
CA THR A 283 8.79 25.32 -9.24
C THR A 283 8.56 26.53 -8.35
N ARG A 284 9.18 27.67 -8.67
CA ARG A 284 9.02 28.93 -7.92
C ARG A 284 8.09 29.88 -8.64
N THR A 285 7.03 30.31 -7.97
CA THR A 285 6.19 31.42 -8.41
C THR A 285 6.79 32.70 -7.84
N MET A 286 7.20 33.63 -8.69
CA MET A 286 7.85 34.88 -8.30
C MET A 286 6.96 36.08 -8.64
N MET A 287 7.02 37.12 -7.81
CA MET A 287 6.44 38.43 -8.09
C MET A 287 7.56 39.46 -8.23
N LYS A 288 7.41 40.37 -9.20
CA LYS A 288 8.27 41.52 -9.34
C LYS A 288 7.83 42.62 -8.39
N LYS A 289 8.72 43.06 -7.50
CA LYS A 289 8.55 44.23 -6.64
C LYS A 289 9.35 45.39 -7.21
N ASN A 290 8.88 46.62 -6.98
CA ASN A 290 9.70 47.80 -7.21
C ASN A 290 10.94 47.75 -6.31
N THR A 291 12.13 47.90 -6.91
CA THR A 291 13.42 47.88 -6.20
C THR A 291 13.64 49.14 -5.37
N PHE A 292 12.92 50.23 -5.63
CA PHE A 292 13.05 51.45 -4.83
C PHE A 292 12.19 51.40 -3.58
N GLY A 293 12.81 51.61 -2.42
CA GLY A 293 12.16 51.74 -1.12
C GLY A 293 12.64 52.98 -0.37
N LEU A 294 11.84 53.48 0.56
CA LEU A 294 12.22 54.58 1.44
C LEU A 294 13.14 54.05 2.55
N ASN A 295 14.31 54.65 2.73
CA ASN A 295 15.18 54.38 3.88
C ASN A 295 14.72 55.17 5.14
N GLU A 296 15.41 55.00 6.26
CA GLU A 296 15.12 55.69 7.53
C GLU A 296 15.19 57.23 7.42
N ASP A 297 15.97 57.74 6.46
CA ASP A 297 16.09 59.18 6.16
C ASP A 297 15.00 59.68 5.18
N GLY A 298 14.06 58.83 4.77
CA GLY A 298 12.99 59.18 3.82
C GLY A 298 13.45 59.36 2.37
N VAL A 299 14.62 58.84 2.01
CA VAL A 299 15.16 58.86 0.63
C VAL A 299 14.80 57.56 -0.07
N TYR A 300 14.29 57.67 -1.31
CA TYR A 300 14.11 56.52 -2.20
C TYR A 300 15.47 56.00 -2.65
N THR A 301 15.79 54.77 -2.27
CA THR A 301 17.04 54.11 -2.62
C THR A 301 16.75 52.68 -3.08
N ASP A 302 17.55 52.19 -4.02
CA ASP A 302 17.57 50.78 -4.44
C ASP A 302 18.51 49.93 -3.57
N MET A 303 19.12 50.55 -2.54
CA MET A 303 20.09 49.95 -1.64
C MET A 303 19.86 50.41 -0.19
N TYR A 304 19.83 49.47 0.75
CA TYR A 304 19.80 49.74 2.19
C TYR A 304 20.96 49.00 2.86
N GLN A 305 21.77 49.70 3.66
CA GLN A 305 22.94 49.14 4.34
C GLN A 305 23.88 48.33 3.41
N ASN A 306 24.17 48.87 2.22
CA ASN A 306 24.98 48.22 1.17
C ASN A 306 24.41 46.91 0.58
N VAL A 307 23.11 46.66 0.75
CA VAL A 307 22.40 45.53 0.11
C VAL A 307 21.36 46.06 -0.85
N TYR A 308 21.40 45.62 -2.10
CA TYR A 308 20.37 45.97 -3.09
C TYR A 308 19.02 45.34 -2.75
N ASN A 309 17.96 46.12 -2.92
CA ASN A 309 16.59 45.65 -2.74
C ASN A 309 16.24 44.63 -3.83
N ALA A 310 15.65 43.50 -3.43
CA ALA A 310 15.29 42.43 -4.36
C ALA A 310 14.17 42.87 -5.33
N SER A 311 14.43 42.75 -6.64
CA SER A 311 13.44 42.94 -7.70
C SER A 311 12.42 41.81 -7.77
N ASP A 312 12.86 40.59 -7.44
CA ASP A 312 12.06 39.38 -7.53
C ASP A 312 11.88 38.80 -6.13
N VAL A 313 10.63 38.57 -5.73
CA VAL A 313 10.26 37.95 -4.47
C VAL A 313 9.56 36.64 -4.77
N VAL A 314 10.03 35.54 -4.18
CA VAL A 314 9.38 34.24 -4.30
C VAL A 314 8.11 34.25 -3.47
N LEU A 315 6.95 34.10 -4.11
CA LEU A 315 5.65 34.02 -3.45
C LEU A 315 5.34 32.60 -2.97
N ASN A 316 5.68 31.61 -3.79
CA ASN A 316 5.45 30.21 -3.49
C ASN A 316 6.53 29.35 -4.16
N SER A 317 6.90 28.25 -3.52
CA SER A 317 7.85 27.27 -4.02
C SER A 317 7.27 25.88 -3.83
N THR A 318 6.91 25.23 -4.94
CA THR A 318 6.44 23.85 -4.92
C THR A 318 7.60 22.92 -5.24
N VAL A 319 7.85 21.95 -4.36
CA VAL A 319 8.91 20.95 -4.53
C VAL A 319 8.27 19.59 -4.82
N VAL A 320 8.69 18.95 -5.90
CA VAL A 320 8.26 17.60 -6.30
C VAL A 320 9.50 16.73 -6.46
N THR A 321 9.53 15.59 -5.78
CA THR A 321 10.57 14.58 -5.96
C THR A 321 10.09 13.53 -6.96
N SER A 322 10.96 13.09 -7.86
CA SER A 322 10.78 11.90 -8.68
C SER A 322 11.86 10.89 -8.35
N THR A 323 11.48 9.65 -8.13
CA THR A 323 12.39 8.53 -7.88
C THR A 323 12.21 7.50 -8.96
N LYS A 324 13.24 7.32 -9.78
CA LYS A 324 13.30 6.24 -10.77
C LYS A 324 13.99 5.02 -10.16
N MET A 325 13.40 3.85 -10.31
CA MET A 325 13.91 2.61 -9.71
C MET A 325 13.72 1.41 -10.65
N TYR A 326 14.46 0.34 -10.42
CA TYR A 326 14.54 -0.82 -11.32
C TYR A 326 14.21 -2.11 -10.61
N SER A 327 13.50 -3.01 -11.29
CA SER A 327 13.27 -4.35 -10.77
C SER A 327 14.52 -5.22 -10.94
N ARG A 328 14.65 -6.24 -10.09
CA ARG A 328 15.50 -7.40 -10.40
C ARG A 328 14.93 -8.16 -11.61
N ALA A 329 15.67 -9.15 -12.11
CA ALA A 329 15.22 -10.00 -13.20
C ALA A 329 13.92 -10.72 -12.81
N LEU A 330 12.87 -10.54 -13.61
CA LEU A 330 11.52 -11.06 -13.38
C LEU A 330 11.26 -12.32 -14.19
N SER A 331 10.60 -13.29 -13.58
CA SER A 331 9.92 -14.36 -14.30
C SER A 331 8.70 -13.84 -15.06
N ASP A 332 8.19 -14.63 -16.01
CA ASP A 332 6.97 -14.29 -16.77
C ASP A 332 5.74 -14.11 -15.86
N GLU A 333 5.69 -14.82 -14.73
CA GLU A 333 4.61 -14.73 -13.76
C GLU A 333 4.73 -13.47 -12.90
N GLU A 334 5.93 -13.17 -12.40
CA GLU A 334 6.19 -11.93 -11.66
C GLU A 334 5.95 -10.69 -12.53
N ALA A 335 6.37 -10.71 -13.80
CA ALA A 335 6.12 -9.61 -14.73
C ALA A 335 4.62 -9.41 -15.00
N ARG A 336 3.85 -10.50 -15.12
CA ARG A 336 2.39 -10.40 -15.27
C ARG A 336 1.72 -9.85 -14.02
N TRP A 337 2.12 -10.32 -12.85
CA TRP A 337 1.61 -9.83 -11.58
C TRP A 337 1.95 -8.35 -11.36
N LEU A 338 3.19 -7.95 -11.65
CA LEU A 338 3.64 -6.57 -11.45
C LEU A 338 2.95 -5.57 -12.40
N ALA A 339 2.24 -6.05 -13.43
CA ALA A 339 1.32 -5.22 -14.20
C ALA A 339 0.21 -4.59 -13.34
N GLU A 340 -0.17 -5.24 -12.21
CA GLU A 340 -1.15 -4.72 -11.25
C GLU A 340 -0.70 -3.38 -10.66
N LEU A 341 0.61 -3.13 -10.53
CA LEU A 341 1.14 -1.84 -10.07
C LEU A 341 0.70 -0.68 -10.98
N TYR A 342 0.64 -0.90 -12.30
CA TYR A 342 0.30 0.14 -13.29
C TYR A 342 -1.20 0.45 -13.34
N ILE A 343 -2.05 -0.48 -12.89
CA ILE A 343 -3.51 -0.29 -12.80
C ILE A 343 -3.97 -0.04 -11.36
N SER A 344 -3.04 -0.02 -10.41
CA SER A 344 -3.32 0.21 -9.00
C SER A 344 -3.95 1.59 -8.79
N ARG A 345 -4.97 1.63 -7.92
CA ARG A 345 -5.61 2.89 -7.51
C ARG A 345 -4.73 3.71 -6.56
N GLN A 346 -3.79 3.07 -5.86
CA GLN A 346 -2.90 3.72 -4.91
C GLN A 346 -1.57 2.98 -4.82
N VAL A 347 -0.48 3.75 -4.82
CA VAL A 347 0.87 3.25 -4.58
C VAL A 347 1.45 3.96 -3.36
N PHE A 348 2.25 3.23 -2.59
CA PHE A 348 2.99 3.72 -1.44
C PHE A 348 4.47 3.36 -1.58
N ILE A 349 5.32 4.25 -1.12
CA ILE A 349 6.74 4.00 -0.92
C ILE A 349 6.99 3.89 0.57
N GLU A 350 7.72 2.86 0.96
CA GLU A 350 8.22 2.74 2.33
C GLU A 350 9.53 3.51 2.51
N LEU A 351 9.54 4.37 3.52
CA LEU A 351 10.70 5.12 3.96
C LEU A 351 11.59 4.26 4.88
N PRO A 352 12.86 4.65 5.12
CA PRO A 352 13.78 3.90 5.97
C PRO A 352 13.33 3.72 7.43
N ASP A 353 12.45 4.58 7.93
CA ASP A 353 11.84 4.50 9.26
C ASP A 353 10.59 3.61 9.32
N GLY A 354 10.22 2.99 8.20
CA GLY A 354 9.01 2.17 8.05
C GLY A 354 7.74 2.97 7.75
N ALA A 355 7.81 4.30 7.69
CA ALA A 355 6.66 5.11 7.32
C ALA A 355 6.29 4.90 5.84
N LEU A 356 5.00 4.89 5.55
CA LEU A 356 4.49 4.73 4.19
C LEU A 356 4.01 6.07 3.64
N VAL A 357 4.58 6.49 2.51
CA VAL A 357 4.22 7.74 1.84
C VAL A 357 3.49 7.42 0.54
N PRO A 358 2.30 8.01 0.30
CA PRO A 358 1.61 7.84 -0.96
C PRO A 358 2.44 8.41 -2.12
N ALA A 359 2.55 7.65 -3.20
CA ALA A 359 3.27 8.02 -4.40
C ALA A 359 2.37 7.91 -5.64
N ILE A 360 2.65 8.73 -6.65
CA ILE A 360 1.96 8.71 -7.93
C ILE A 360 2.90 8.11 -8.98
N LEU A 361 2.47 7.05 -9.65
CA LEU A 361 3.18 6.45 -10.78
C LEU A 361 3.07 7.37 -12.00
N LYS A 362 4.21 7.79 -12.55
CA LYS A 362 4.28 8.60 -13.77
C LYS A 362 4.10 7.77 -15.03
N ASP A 363 4.56 6.54 -15.01
CA ASP A 363 4.52 5.68 -16.18
C ASP A 363 3.07 5.28 -16.50
N THR A 364 2.65 5.59 -17.72
CA THR A 364 1.26 5.36 -18.18
C THR A 364 1.10 4.10 -19.02
N SER A 365 2.18 3.38 -19.29
CA SER A 365 2.15 2.18 -20.12
C SER A 365 3.16 1.14 -19.65
N TYR A 366 2.74 -0.12 -19.70
CA TYR A 366 3.56 -1.27 -19.34
C TYR A 366 3.59 -2.27 -20.51
N GLN A 367 4.80 -2.67 -20.93
CA GLN A 367 4.97 -3.74 -21.91
C GLN A 367 5.46 -5.00 -21.20
N ILE A 368 4.59 -6.03 -21.14
CA ILE A 368 4.97 -7.34 -20.62
C ILE A 368 5.93 -7.98 -21.61
N GLN A 369 7.22 -7.95 -21.29
CA GLN A 369 8.24 -8.69 -22.03
C GLN A 369 8.22 -10.14 -21.55
N ARG A 370 8.12 -11.09 -22.47
CA ARG A 370 8.17 -12.53 -22.13
C ARG A 370 9.60 -13.01 -22.29
N ALA A 371 10.13 -13.69 -21.28
CA ALA A 371 11.51 -14.17 -21.25
C ALA A 371 11.86 -15.01 -22.48
N ARG A 372 10.92 -15.82 -23.00
CA ARG A 372 11.11 -16.64 -24.22
C ARG A 372 11.46 -15.80 -25.47
N TYR A 373 11.01 -14.56 -25.56
CA TYR A 373 11.23 -13.70 -26.72
C TYR A 373 12.35 -12.67 -26.52
N MET A 374 13.01 -12.67 -25.36
CA MET A 374 14.13 -11.79 -25.06
C MET A 374 15.44 -12.54 -25.35
N SER A 375 16.01 -12.36 -26.54
CA SER A 375 17.31 -12.95 -26.86
C SER A 375 18.43 -12.22 -26.13
N GLY A 376 18.85 -12.74 -24.97
CA GLY A 376 20.04 -12.25 -24.25
C GLY A 376 19.84 -10.99 -23.40
N GLN A 377 18.59 -10.55 -23.19
CA GLN A 377 18.26 -9.42 -22.30
C GLN A 377 17.53 -9.93 -21.05
N LEU A 378 17.85 -9.34 -19.89
CA LEU A 378 17.14 -9.62 -18.65
C LEU A 378 15.75 -8.95 -18.71
N ASN A 379 14.72 -9.68 -18.30
CA ASN A 379 13.38 -9.13 -18.14
C ASN A 379 13.35 -8.25 -16.88
N THR A 380 13.59 -6.95 -17.03
CA THR A 380 13.54 -5.97 -15.95
C THR A 380 12.59 -4.84 -16.32
N ILE A 381 12.03 -4.21 -15.30
CA ILE A 381 11.15 -3.06 -15.44
C ILE A 381 11.76 -1.86 -14.73
N SER A 382 11.53 -0.67 -15.26
CA SER A 382 11.83 0.57 -14.55
C SER A 382 10.53 1.30 -14.27
N ILE A 383 10.41 1.85 -13.07
CA ILE A 383 9.28 2.71 -12.71
C ILE A 383 9.78 4.08 -12.27
N ASP A 384 9.01 5.12 -12.55
CA ASP A 384 9.19 6.48 -12.04
C ASP A 384 8.00 6.89 -11.17
N LEU A 385 8.27 7.14 -9.90
CA LEU A 385 7.28 7.54 -8.90
C LEU A 385 7.52 8.99 -8.48
N THR A 386 6.44 9.77 -8.37
CA THR A 386 6.48 11.10 -7.78
C THR A 386 5.95 11.14 -6.37
N LEU A 387 6.66 11.89 -5.53
CA LEU A 387 6.33 12.21 -4.16
C LEU A 387 6.12 13.71 -4.03
N SER A 388 5.12 14.11 -3.25
CA SER A 388 4.92 15.52 -2.88
C SER A 388 5.93 15.95 -1.82
N ASP A 389 6.04 17.27 -1.63
CA ASP A 389 6.68 17.88 -0.46
C ASP A 389 8.19 17.65 -0.31
N GLY A 390 8.87 17.30 -1.42
CA GLY A 390 10.32 17.15 -1.44
C GLY A 390 10.86 15.96 -0.66
N ILE A 391 10.02 14.97 -0.35
CA ILE A 391 10.43 13.75 0.35
C ILE A 391 11.39 12.95 -0.56
N LEU A 392 12.54 12.55 -0.01
CA LEU A 392 13.49 11.64 -0.65
C LEU A 392 13.33 10.25 -0.02
N PRO A 393 12.90 9.23 -0.78
CA PRO A 393 12.69 7.89 -0.23
C PRO A 393 14.02 7.13 -0.06
N ALA A 394 15.01 7.41 -0.91
CA ALA A 394 16.38 6.97 -0.73
C ALA A 394 17.15 7.99 0.12
N GLY A 395 17.86 7.54 1.15
CA GLY A 395 18.84 8.37 1.83
C GLY A 395 18.36 9.28 2.95
N VAL A 396 17.99 8.67 4.10
CA VAL A 396 18.44 9.25 5.37
C VAL A 396 19.96 9.02 5.53
N THR A 397 20.53 8.00 4.89
CA THR A 397 21.97 7.66 4.96
C THR A 397 22.87 8.51 4.06
N ALA A 398 22.35 9.13 2.99
CA ALA A 398 23.14 10.06 2.16
C ALA A 398 23.41 11.40 2.87
N TYR A 399 22.57 11.77 3.86
CA TYR A 399 22.75 12.97 4.67
C TYR A 399 22.91 12.69 6.18
N SER A 400 22.87 11.43 6.66
CA SER A 400 23.24 11.08 8.05
C SER A 400 24.76 11.06 8.22
N SER A 401 25.32 12.24 8.01
CA SER A 401 26.72 12.56 7.99
C SER A 401 27.38 12.69 9.37
N ARG A 402 27.09 11.87 10.40
CA ARG A 402 27.93 11.92 11.63
C ARG A 402 29.40 11.60 11.29
N ARG A 403 29.68 10.98 10.13
CA ARG A 403 31.03 10.83 9.55
C ARG A 403 31.45 11.97 8.62
N SER A 404 30.58 12.51 7.75
CA SER A 404 30.94 13.62 6.85
C SER A 404 31.14 14.94 7.60
N SER A 405 30.44 15.14 8.72
CA SER A 405 30.69 16.28 9.62
C SER A 405 32.00 16.12 10.39
N ILE A 406 32.38 14.91 10.79
CA ILE A 406 33.70 14.66 11.41
C ILE A 406 34.83 14.79 10.39
N GLU A 407 34.68 14.30 9.17
CA GLU A 407 35.70 14.45 8.12
C GLU A 407 35.83 15.90 7.63
N PHE A 408 34.71 16.64 7.57
CA PHE A 408 34.75 18.08 7.28
C PHE A 408 35.38 18.86 8.43
N ILE A 409 35.04 18.55 9.69
CA ILE A 409 35.65 19.15 10.88
C ILE A 409 37.14 18.80 10.95
N ASP A 410 37.55 17.57 10.66
CA ASP A 410 38.96 17.14 10.62
C ASP A 410 39.73 17.82 9.48
N SER A 411 39.11 18.03 8.30
CA SER A 411 39.75 18.78 7.21
C SER A 411 39.91 20.27 7.53
N GLN A 412 38.95 20.86 8.24
CA GLN A 412 38.96 22.27 8.65
C GLN A 412 39.91 22.48 9.85
N MET A 413 39.97 21.53 10.78
CA MET A 413 40.87 21.54 11.93
C MET A 413 42.33 21.31 11.51
N ASN A 414 42.61 20.39 10.59
CA ASN A 414 43.97 20.20 10.07
C ASN A 414 44.47 21.40 9.25
N ALA A 415 43.58 22.11 8.54
CA ALA A 415 43.92 23.36 7.87
C ALA A 415 44.21 24.52 8.84
N LEU A 416 43.61 24.51 10.04
CA LEU A 416 43.86 25.51 11.09
C LEU A 416 45.11 25.20 11.92
N VAL A 417 45.49 23.93 12.10
CA VAL A 417 46.69 23.53 12.87
C VAL A 417 47.99 23.73 12.07
N LEU A 418 47.94 23.70 10.73
CA LEU A 418 49.12 23.91 9.87
C LEU A 418 49.63 25.37 9.82
N ASN A 419 48.95 26.32 10.44
CA ASN A 419 49.33 27.74 10.46
C ASN A 419 49.67 28.30 11.85
N ILE A 420 49.91 27.44 12.86
CA ILE A 420 50.45 27.88 14.14
C ILE A 420 51.95 27.51 14.19
N PRO A 421 52.88 28.49 14.13
CA PRO A 421 54.29 28.21 14.26
C PRO A 421 54.58 27.69 15.68
N GLY A 422 54.97 26.41 15.80
CA GLY A 422 55.59 25.90 17.03
C GLY A 422 55.04 24.61 17.63
N TYR A 423 53.98 23.99 17.10
CA TYR A 423 53.48 22.69 17.61
C TYR A 423 53.20 21.71 16.48
N GLY A 424 54.07 20.70 16.33
CA GLY A 424 53.85 19.56 15.44
C GLY A 424 53.71 18.26 16.24
N ILE A 425 52.70 17.45 15.92
CA ILE A 425 52.54 16.08 16.41
C ILE A 425 52.98 15.14 15.29
N ASN A 426 53.86 14.18 15.59
CA ASN A 426 54.25 13.16 14.62
C ASN A 426 53.10 12.14 14.44
N PRO A 427 52.53 11.97 13.22
CA PRO A 427 51.34 11.16 13.02
C PRO A 427 51.52 9.65 13.24
N GLN A 428 52.76 9.16 13.37
CA GLN A 428 53.01 7.71 13.50
C GLN A 428 53.17 7.22 14.94
N THR A 429 53.37 8.10 15.93
CA THR A 429 53.69 7.67 17.31
C THR A 429 52.93 8.38 18.43
N GLY A 430 52.13 9.41 18.12
CA GLY A 430 51.20 10.02 19.09
C GLY A 430 51.84 10.66 20.33
N ARG A 431 53.14 10.99 20.33
CA ARG A 431 53.80 11.67 21.46
C ARG A 431 54.04 13.16 21.17
N HIS A 432 53.71 14.00 22.15
CA HIS A 432 53.97 15.45 22.15
C HIS A 432 55.44 15.75 22.50
N TYR A 433 56.07 16.69 21.80
CA TYR A 433 57.32 17.32 22.24
C TYR A 433 57.02 18.72 22.79
N SER A 434 57.45 19.01 24.01
CA SER A 434 57.59 20.39 24.51
C SER A 434 59.05 20.79 24.43
N SER A 435 59.40 21.82 23.66
CA SER A 435 60.74 22.41 23.69
C SER A 435 60.86 23.32 24.91
N ASN A 436 61.52 22.83 25.96
CA ASN A 436 62.00 23.70 27.04
C ASN A 436 63.24 24.45 26.56
N TYR A 437 63.06 25.74 26.26
CA TYR A 437 64.15 26.70 26.14
C TYR A 437 64.57 27.09 27.57
N SER A 438 65.71 26.58 28.03
CA SER A 438 66.47 27.19 29.13
C SER A 438 67.89 27.47 28.63
N GLN A 439 68.21 28.74 28.38
CA GLN A 439 69.59 29.18 28.34
C GLN A 439 69.80 30.25 29.41
N ASN A 440 70.76 29.94 30.28
CA ASN A 440 71.29 30.76 31.35
C ASN A 440 71.98 32.02 30.79
N TYR A 441 71.77 33.15 31.44
CA TYR A 441 72.74 34.25 31.45
C TYR A 441 73.62 34.12 32.71
N ARG A 442 74.93 34.10 32.49
CA ARG A 442 75.77 35.18 33.02
C ARG A 442 75.85 36.25 31.95
#